data_AF-A0A7K3D9J4-F1
#
_entry.id   AF-A0A7K3D9J4-F1
#
_cell.length_a   1.000
_cell.length_b   1.000
_cell.length_c   1.000
_cell.angle_alpha   90.00
_cell.angle_beta   90.00
_cell.angle_gamma   90.00
#
_symmetry.space_group_name_H-M   'P 1'
#
loop_
_entity.id
_entity.type
_entity.pdbx_description
1 polymer ?
#
loop_
_entity_poly.entity_id
_entity_poly.type
_entity_poly.pdbx_seq_one_letter_code
_entity_poly.pdbx_strand_id
1 'polypeptide(L)'
;GEAHATKIHKIMDMAIAAGAPLVSLNDGAGARIQEGVSALAGYGGIFQRNTKASGVIPQISVMLGPCAGGAAYSPALTDFVFMVRDTSQMFITGPDVVRAVTGEEITQNGLGGADVHAETSGVCHFAYDDEETCLAEVRYLISMLPSNNRENPPVHESEDPVERRSDVLLDLVPADGNRPYDMTKVIEELVDDGDYLEVHERWARNIICALARLDGQVVGIVANQPQALAGVLDIEASEKAARFVQMCDAFNIP
;
A
#
# COMPACT_ATOMS: atom_id res chain seq x y z
N GLY A 1 -12.25 18.20 -12.42
CA GLY A 1 -12.44 19.28 -13.40
C GLY A 1 -11.12 19.59 -14.09
N GLU A 2 -11.15 20.26 -15.24
CA GLU A 2 -9.99 20.50 -16.11
C GLU A 2 -8.87 21.24 -15.39
N ALA A 3 -9.13 22.44 -14.86
CA ALA A 3 -8.11 23.23 -14.16
C ALA A 3 -7.54 22.51 -12.93
N HIS A 4 -8.37 21.70 -12.24
CA HIS A 4 -7.93 20.87 -11.12
C HIS A 4 -6.96 19.78 -11.60
N ALA A 5 -7.32 19.06 -12.67
CA ALA A 5 -6.46 18.03 -13.25
C ALA A 5 -5.15 18.62 -13.79
N THR A 6 -5.17 19.78 -14.44
CA THR A 6 -3.95 20.43 -14.96
C THR A 6 -2.95 20.76 -13.84
N LYS A 7 -3.42 21.14 -12.65
CA LYS A 7 -2.54 21.33 -11.48
C LYS A 7 -1.87 20.02 -11.05
N ILE A 8 -2.64 18.93 -11.04
CA ILE A 8 -2.13 17.58 -10.72
C ILE A 8 -1.12 17.13 -11.78
N HIS A 9 -1.45 17.28 -13.06
CA HIS A 9 -0.55 16.95 -14.17
C HIS A 9 0.79 17.67 -14.04
N LYS A 10 0.77 18.96 -13.71
CA LYS A 10 1.99 19.76 -13.54
C LYS A 10 2.89 19.19 -12.44
N ILE A 11 2.34 18.88 -11.26
CA ILE A 11 3.17 18.36 -10.16
C ILE A 11 3.67 16.95 -10.44
N MET A 12 2.87 16.10 -11.09
CA MET A 12 3.30 14.77 -11.54
C MET A 12 4.45 14.86 -12.55
N ASP A 13 4.34 15.75 -13.55
CA ASP A 13 5.40 15.97 -14.54
C ASP A 13 6.69 16.47 -13.88
N MET A 14 6.56 17.36 -12.87
CA MET A 14 7.71 17.83 -12.09
C MET A 14 8.33 16.73 -11.23
N ALA A 15 7.54 15.88 -10.58
CA ALA A 15 8.03 14.78 -9.76
C ALA A 15 8.80 13.75 -10.61
N ILE A 16 8.25 13.37 -11.77
CA ILE A 16 8.92 12.47 -12.72
C ILE A 16 10.24 13.09 -13.22
N ALA A 17 10.22 14.38 -13.58
CA ALA A 17 11.43 15.07 -14.06
C ALA A 17 12.50 15.19 -12.97
N ALA A 18 12.11 15.36 -11.72
CA ALA A 18 13.00 15.46 -10.57
C ALA A 18 13.47 14.10 -10.03
N GLY A 19 12.80 13.00 -10.39
CA GLY A 19 13.04 11.70 -9.76
C GLY A 19 12.68 11.71 -8.27
N ALA A 20 11.56 12.34 -7.92
CA ALA A 20 11.10 12.48 -6.54
C ALA A 20 9.79 11.71 -6.32
N PRO A 21 9.58 11.11 -5.12
CA PRO A 21 8.33 10.46 -4.77
C PRO A 21 7.14 11.41 -4.85
N LEU A 22 5.96 10.87 -5.17
CA LEU A 22 4.71 11.61 -5.23
C LEU A 22 3.69 11.03 -4.23
N VAL A 23 3.26 11.87 -3.28
CA VAL A 23 2.17 11.56 -2.35
C VAL A 23 0.92 12.32 -2.79
N SER A 24 -0.15 11.59 -3.10
CA SER A 24 -1.47 12.15 -3.39
C SER A 24 -2.36 12.04 -2.16
N LEU A 25 -2.86 13.17 -1.66
CA LEU A 25 -3.89 13.22 -0.61
C LEU A 25 -5.25 13.40 -1.29
N ASN A 26 -6.13 12.41 -1.13
CA ASN A 26 -7.36 12.31 -1.92
C ASN A 26 -8.57 12.47 -0.99
N ASP A 27 -9.31 13.55 -1.25
CA ASP A 27 -10.63 13.82 -0.70
C ASP A 27 -11.43 14.51 -1.81
N GLY A 28 -12.23 13.74 -2.54
CA GLY A 28 -12.90 14.23 -3.72
C GLY A 28 -13.97 13.29 -4.25
N ALA A 29 -15.21 13.76 -4.29
CA ALA A 29 -16.39 13.01 -4.73
C ALA A 29 -16.44 12.62 -6.23
N GLY A 30 -15.33 12.75 -6.96
CA GLY A 30 -15.21 12.32 -8.36
C GLY A 30 -15.26 13.44 -9.40
N ALA A 31 -15.75 13.10 -10.59
CA ALA A 31 -15.77 14.02 -11.74
C ALA A 31 -16.71 15.20 -11.51
N ARG A 32 -16.30 16.41 -11.92
CA ARG A 32 -17.19 17.57 -11.98
C ARG A 32 -18.11 17.43 -13.21
N ILE A 33 -19.32 16.94 -12.98
CA ILE A 33 -20.30 16.59 -14.03
C ILE A 33 -20.55 17.74 -15.03
N GLN A 34 -20.56 18.98 -14.54
CA GLN A 34 -20.82 20.17 -15.35
C GLN A 34 -19.75 20.43 -16.42
N GLU A 35 -18.53 19.91 -16.23
CA GLU A 35 -17.43 20.02 -17.19
C GLU A 35 -17.37 18.83 -18.17
N GLY A 36 -18.28 17.85 -18.03
CA GLY A 36 -18.46 16.75 -18.96
C GLY A 36 -17.16 16.05 -19.36
N VAL A 37 -16.92 15.96 -20.68
CA VAL A 37 -15.77 15.24 -21.26
C VAL A 37 -14.43 15.84 -20.83
N SER A 38 -14.35 17.15 -20.57
CA SER A 38 -13.10 17.77 -20.11
C SER A 38 -12.66 17.26 -18.74
N ALA A 39 -13.62 16.96 -17.84
CA ALA A 39 -13.29 16.35 -16.55
C ALA A 39 -12.74 14.91 -16.73
N LEU A 40 -13.27 14.15 -17.70
CA LEU A 40 -12.80 12.80 -18.01
C LEU A 40 -11.42 12.80 -18.68
N ALA A 41 -11.18 13.75 -19.60
CA ALA A 41 -9.86 13.96 -20.20
C ALA A 41 -8.82 14.32 -19.13
N GLY A 42 -9.22 15.11 -18.12
CA GLY A 42 -8.41 15.40 -16.94
C GLY A 42 -7.96 14.14 -16.21
N TYR A 43 -8.88 13.20 -15.94
CA TYR A 43 -8.55 11.88 -15.37
C TYR A 43 -7.61 11.07 -16.26
N GLY A 44 -7.89 10.98 -17.56
CA GLY A 44 -7.03 10.26 -18.51
C GLY A 44 -5.59 10.77 -18.50
N GLY A 45 -5.39 12.08 -18.36
CA GLY A 45 -4.05 12.68 -18.20
C GLY A 45 -3.35 12.33 -16.88
N ILE A 46 -4.10 12.09 -15.80
CA ILE A 46 -3.56 11.61 -14.52
C ILE A 46 -3.15 10.14 -14.68
N PHE A 47 -4.03 9.28 -15.19
CA PHE A 47 -3.76 7.84 -15.34
C PHE A 47 -2.53 7.59 -16.23
N GLN A 48 -2.42 8.31 -17.36
CA GLN A 48 -1.25 8.20 -18.23
C GLN A 48 0.06 8.50 -17.49
N ARG A 49 0.04 9.47 -16.56
CA ARG A 49 1.21 9.82 -15.76
C ARG A 49 1.49 8.82 -14.66
N ASN A 50 0.46 8.28 -14.02
CA ASN A 50 0.65 7.17 -13.06
C ASN A 50 1.35 5.99 -13.73
N THR A 51 0.87 5.58 -14.91
CA THR A 51 1.47 4.49 -15.67
C THR A 51 2.91 4.78 -16.11
N LYS A 52 3.21 6.02 -16.52
CA LYS A 52 4.59 6.43 -16.87
C LYS A 52 5.54 6.48 -15.66
N ALA A 53 5.01 6.77 -14.48
CA ALA A 53 5.77 6.87 -13.24
C ALA A 53 5.94 5.52 -12.52
N SER A 54 5.14 4.50 -12.88
CA SER A 54 5.17 3.17 -12.27
C SER A 54 6.57 2.55 -12.34
N GLY A 55 7.14 2.21 -11.19
CA GLY A 55 8.51 1.70 -11.08
C GLY A 55 9.61 2.70 -11.47
N VAL A 56 9.29 4.00 -11.55
CA VAL A 56 10.26 5.10 -11.81
C VAL A 56 10.44 5.97 -10.59
N ILE A 57 9.33 6.47 -10.03
CA ILE A 57 9.29 7.18 -8.75
C ILE A 57 8.24 6.49 -7.87
N PRO A 58 8.42 6.43 -6.53
CA PRO A 58 7.38 5.92 -5.66
C PRO A 58 6.13 6.79 -5.70
N GLN A 59 4.97 6.15 -5.85
CA GLN A 59 3.66 6.78 -5.90
C GLN A 59 2.82 6.26 -4.74
N ILE A 60 2.40 7.18 -3.85
CA ILE A 60 1.64 6.86 -2.65
C ILE A 60 0.31 7.60 -2.68
N SER A 61 -0.78 6.87 -2.53
CA SER A 61 -2.13 7.45 -2.46
C SER A 61 -2.70 7.32 -1.05
N VAL A 62 -3.11 8.44 -0.47
CA VAL A 62 -3.70 8.50 0.87
C VAL A 62 -5.15 8.96 0.73
N MET A 63 -6.09 8.09 1.10
CA MET A 63 -7.52 8.37 1.06
C MET A 63 -7.92 8.98 2.41
N LEU A 64 -8.28 10.26 2.38
CA LEU A 64 -8.74 11.03 3.55
C LEU A 64 -10.24 11.36 3.49
N GLY A 65 -10.89 10.98 2.39
CA GLY A 65 -12.30 11.21 2.18
C GLY A 65 -12.86 10.35 1.05
N PRO A 66 -14.06 10.68 0.53
CA PRO A 66 -14.68 9.93 -0.55
C PRO A 66 -13.83 9.96 -1.83
N CYS A 67 -13.75 8.81 -2.52
CA CYS A 67 -13.05 8.62 -3.77
C CYS A 67 -13.89 7.73 -4.72
N ALA A 68 -14.81 8.35 -5.46
CA ALA A 68 -15.80 7.62 -6.25
C ALA A 68 -15.56 7.67 -7.77
N GLY A 69 -15.92 6.59 -8.45
CA GLY A 69 -15.92 6.49 -9.91
C GLY A 69 -14.53 6.64 -10.49
N GLY A 70 -14.37 7.60 -11.41
CA GLY A 70 -13.09 7.86 -12.08
C GLY A 70 -11.93 8.17 -11.12
N ALA A 71 -12.21 8.74 -9.94
CA ALA A 71 -11.18 9.05 -8.96
C ALA A 71 -10.43 7.79 -8.47
N ALA A 72 -11.14 6.68 -8.30
CA ALA A 72 -10.60 5.44 -7.73
C ALA A 72 -9.55 4.76 -8.63
N TYR A 73 -9.51 5.06 -9.93
CA TYR A 73 -8.53 4.46 -10.83
C TYR A 73 -7.10 4.96 -10.63
N SER A 74 -6.90 6.22 -10.20
CA SER A 74 -5.54 6.73 -9.98
C SER A 74 -4.86 6.03 -8.79
N PRO A 75 -5.49 5.92 -7.60
CA PRO A 75 -4.92 5.15 -6.49
C PRO A 75 -4.66 3.68 -6.82
N ALA A 76 -5.51 3.05 -7.63
CA ALA A 76 -5.29 1.67 -8.08
C ALA A 76 -4.00 1.48 -8.89
N LEU A 77 -3.52 2.53 -9.55
CA LEU A 77 -2.29 2.57 -10.35
C LEU A 77 -1.05 3.02 -9.57
N THR A 78 -1.19 3.42 -8.30
CA THR A 78 -0.06 3.81 -7.44
C THR A 78 0.48 2.61 -6.67
N ASP A 79 1.69 2.73 -6.12
CA ASP A 79 2.40 1.62 -5.48
C ASP A 79 1.76 1.25 -4.13
N PHE A 80 1.36 2.25 -3.34
CA PHE A 80 0.73 2.07 -2.03
C PHE A 80 -0.55 2.89 -1.88
N VAL A 81 -1.52 2.32 -1.18
CA VAL A 81 -2.82 2.95 -0.87
C VAL A 81 -3.05 2.89 0.63
N PHE A 82 -3.08 4.05 1.26
CA PHE A 82 -3.45 4.25 2.65
C PHE A 82 -4.91 4.72 2.72
N MET A 83 -5.67 4.23 3.69
CA MET A 83 -7.05 4.67 3.94
C MET A 83 -7.27 4.96 5.41
N VAL A 84 -8.03 6.01 5.71
CA VAL A 84 -8.49 6.33 7.07
C VAL A 84 -9.89 5.78 7.29
N ARG A 85 -10.10 5.02 8.37
CA ARG A 85 -11.38 4.39 8.70
C ARG A 85 -12.45 5.44 8.94
N ASP A 86 -13.68 5.08 8.60
CA ASP A 86 -14.91 5.88 8.74
C ASP A 86 -14.96 7.21 7.97
N THR A 87 -13.82 7.80 7.59
CA THR A 87 -13.74 9.04 6.81
C THR A 87 -13.61 8.77 5.32
N SER A 88 -12.82 7.77 4.92
CA SER A 88 -12.53 7.47 3.52
C SER A 88 -13.34 6.30 2.98
N GLN A 89 -13.78 6.42 1.72
CA GLN A 89 -14.42 5.33 0.98
C GLN A 89 -13.98 5.37 -0.47
N MET A 90 -13.81 4.21 -1.10
CA MET A 90 -13.44 4.11 -2.51
C MET A 90 -14.33 3.09 -3.25
N PHE A 91 -14.89 3.47 -4.39
CA PHE A 91 -15.69 2.54 -5.20
C PHE A 91 -15.90 3.09 -6.61
N ILE A 92 -16.06 2.20 -7.60
CA ILE A 92 -16.36 2.61 -8.98
C ILE A 92 -17.80 3.08 -9.12
N THR A 93 -18.75 2.42 -8.45
CA THR A 93 -20.18 2.73 -8.52
C THR A 93 -20.72 2.82 -7.11
N GLY A 94 -21.43 3.91 -6.80
CA GLY A 94 -21.90 4.18 -5.44
C GLY A 94 -23.13 3.35 -5.04
N PRO A 95 -23.45 3.29 -3.73
CA PRO A 95 -24.52 2.43 -3.21
C PRO A 95 -25.90 2.69 -3.80
N ASP A 96 -26.24 3.94 -4.10
CA ASP A 96 -27.53 4.30 -4.69
C ASP A 96 -27.76 3.62 -6.06
N VAL A 97 -26.69 3.52 -6.86
CA VAL A 97 -26.73 2.87 -8.17
C VAL A 97 -26.76 1.35 -8.01
N VAL A 98 -25.99 0.80 -7.05
CA VAL A 98 -26.05 -0.64 -6.70
C VAL A 98 -27.48 -1.02 -6.35
N ARG A 99 -28.12 -0.31 -5.42
CA ARG A 99 -29.52 -0.54 -5.03
C ARG A 99 -30.48 -0.46 -6.20
N ALA A 100 -30.34 0.56 -7.05
CA ALA A 100 -31.24 0.74 -8.19
C ALA A 100 -31.14 -0.38 -9.24
N VAL A 101 -29.95 -0.99 -9.39
CA VAL A 101 -29.68 -2.01 -10.43
C VAL A 101 -29.84 -3.43 -9.90
N THR A 102 -29.37 -3.72 -8.70
CA THR A 102 -29.33 -5.08 -8.12
C THR A 102 -30.39 -5.30 -7.04
N GLY A 103 -30.94 -4.23 -6.47
CA GLY A 103 -31.84 -4.30 -5.31
C GLY A 103 -31.12 -4.47 -3.97
N GLU A 104 -29.79 -4.53 -3.97
CA GLU A 104 -28.98 -4.70 -2.75
C GLU A 104 -28.84 -3.39 -1.98
N GLU A 105 -29.07 -3.43 -0.66
CA GLU A 105 -28.90 -2.28 0.22
C GLU A 105 -27.57 -2.41 0.98
N ILE A 106 -26.64 -1.49 0.69
CA ILE A 106 -25.32 -1.45 1.30
C ILE A 106 -24.96 -0.01 1.66
N THR A 107 -24.21 0.18 2.74
CA THR A 107 -23.74 1.51 3.14
C THR A 107 -22.48 1.90 2.34
N GLN A 108 -22.10 3.17 2.31
CA GLN A 108 -20.84 3.59 1.66
C GLN A 108 -19.63 2.88 2.28
N ASN A 109 -19.59 2.78 3.61
CA ASN A 109 -18.51 2.09 4.32
C ASN A 109 -18.54 0.57 4.10
N GLY A 110 -19.73 -0.03 4.02
CA GLY A 110 -19.89 -1.45 3.70
C GLY A 110 -19.50 -1.80 2.26
N LEU A 111 -19.63 -0.85 1.33
CA LEU A 111 -19.29 -1.05 -0.08
C LEU A 111 -17.80 -0.86 -0.38
N GLY A 112 -17.17 0.14 0.25
CA GLY A 112 -15.80 0.55 -0.09
C GLY A 112 -15.08 1.27 1.03
N GLY A 113 -15.41 0.97 2.29
CA GLY A 113 -14.67 1.46 3.44
C GLY A 113 -13.26 0.89 3.52
N ALA A 114 -12.42 1.51 4.36
CA ALA A 114 -11.04 1.10 4.55
C ALA A 114 -10.89 -0.40 4.89
N ASP A 115 -11.70 -0.92 5.82
CA ASP A 115 -11.63 -2.34 6.22
C ASP A 115 -12.04 -3.30 5.09
N VAL A 116 -13.05 -2.95 4.28
CA VAL A 116 -13.43 -3.76 3.11
C VAL A 116 -12.26 -3.90 2.15
N HIS A 117 -11.53 -2.80 1.91
CA HIS A 117 -10.38 -2.79 1.02
C HIS A 117 -9.13 -3.41 1.62
N ALA A 118 -8.96 -3.36 2.94
CA ALA A 118 -7.80 -3.89 3.66
C ALA A 118 -7.93 -5.37 4.02
N GLU A 119 -9.15 -5.92 4.03
CA GLU A 119 -9.41 -7.31 4.42
C GLU A 119 -9.96 -8.17 3.31
N THR A 120 -10.74 -7.61 2.40
CA THR A 120 -11.46 -8.39 1.38
C THR A 120 -10.92 -8.14 -0.01
N SER A 121 -10.82 -6.88 -0.45
CA SER A 121 -10.48 -6.59 -1.85
C SER A 121 -8.99 -6.47 -2.14
N GLY A 122 -8.12 -6.34 -1.13
CA GLY A 122 -6.68 -6.13 -1.31
C GLY A 122 -6.30 -4.80 -1.99
N VAL A 123 -7.18 -3.80 -1.94
CA VAL A 123 -6.93 -2.50 -2.59
C VAL A 123 -6.26 -1.51 -1.62
N CYS A 124 -6.53 -1.64 -0.33
CA CYS A 124 -5.94 -0.82 0.72
C CYS A 124 -4.78 -1.59 1.36
N HIS A 125 -3.58 -1.01 1.27
CA HIS A 125 -2.37 -1.61 1.80
C HIS A 125 -2.24 -1.36 3.31
N PHE A 126 -2.72 -0.20 3.77
CA PHE A 126 -2.66 0.24 5.17
C PHE A 126 -3.93 0.99 5.57
N ALA A 127 -4.55 0.58 6.68
CA ALA A 127 -5.77 1.20 7.21
C ALA A 127 -5.56 1.70 8.64
N TYR A 128 -5.80 2.99 8.86
CA TYR A 128 -5.60 3.68 10.14
C TYR A 128 -6.88 4.32 10.67
N ASP A 129 -6.96 4.52 11.98
CA ASP A 129 -8.15 5.08 12.64
C ASP A 129 -8.25 6.61 12.47
N ASP A 130 -7.12 7.29 12.24
CA ASP A 130 -7.06 8.73 12.12
C ASP A 130 -6.00 9.21 11.10
N GLU A 131 -6.13 10.47 10.69
CA GLU A 131 -5.25 11.09 9.69
C GLU A 131 -3.84 11.34 10.24
N GLU A 132 -3.67 11.58 11.53
CA GLU A 132 -2.38 11.92 12.14
C GLU A 132 -1.46 10.70 12.10
N THR A 133 -1.92 9.56 12.61
CA THR A 133 -1.21 8.28 12.52
C THR A 133 -1.02 7.87 11.06
N CYS A 134 -2.05 7.99 10.22
CA CYS A 134 -1.90 7.66 8.79
C CYS A 134 -0.79 8.46 8.11
N LEU A 135 -0.69 9.76 8.36
CA LEU A 135 0.32 10.62 7.75
C LEU A 135 1.71 10.42 8.38
N ALA A 136 1.79 10.04 9.65
CA ALA A 136 3.04 9.62 10.28
C ALA A 136 3.60 8.35 9.60
N GLU A 137 2.74 7.36 9.35
CA GLU A 137 3.11 6.10 8.71
C GLU A 137 3.48 6.28 7.23
N VAL A 138 2.82 7.19 6.53
CA VAL A 138 3.24 7.59 5.17
C VAL A 138 4.67 8.16 5.19
N ARG A 139 5.04 8.97 6.20
CA ARG A 139 6.42 9.49 6.33
C ARG A 139 7.41 8.38 6.67
N TYR A 140 7.00 7.44 7.51
CA TYR A 140 7.82 6.27 7.85
C TYR A 140 8.10 5.41 6.62
N LEU A 141 7.07 5.10 5.82
CA LEU A 141 7.24 4.43 4.52
C LEU A 141 8.20 5.20 3.60
N ILE A 142 8.03 6.51 3.44
CA ILE A 142 8.91 7.33 2.59
C ILE A 142 10.36 7.25 3.07
N SER A 143 10.60 7.14 4.38
CA SER A 143 11.96 6.97 4.92
C SER A 143 12.62 5.66 4.53
N MET A 144 11.85 4.66 4.05
CA MET A 144 12.36 3.37 3.59
C MET A 144 12.51 3.27 2.07
N LEU A 145 11.94 4.21 1.31
CA LEU A 145 11.94 4.13 -0.16
C LEU A 145 13.05 5.02 -0.74
N PRO A 146 13.70 4.63 -1.85
CA PRO A 146 14.55 5.54 -2.59
C PRO A 146 13.71 6.65 -3.23
N SER A 147 14.35 7.76 -3.61
CA SER A 147 13.63 8.84 -4.30
C SER A 147 13.08 8.40 -5.67
N ASN A 148 13.81 7.50 -6.33
CA ASN A 148 13.52 6.97 -7.66
C ASN A 148 14.27 5.64 -7.91
N ASN A 149 13.98 4.97 -9.01
CA ASN A 149 14.55 3.67 -9.37
C ASN A 149 16.05 3.66 -9.74
N ARG A 150 16.73 4.80 -9.73
CA ARG A 150 18.18 4.90 -10.02
C ARG A 150 19.03 5.02 -8.75
N GLU A 151 18.37 5.09 -7.60
CA GLU A 151 18.99 5.17 -6.29
C GLU A 151 18.70 3.89 -5.50
N ASN A 152 19.59 3.56 -4.58
CA ASN A 152 19.32 2.54 -3.59
C ASN A 152 18.50 3.13 -2.45
N PRO A 153 17.75 2.30 -1.70
CA PRO A 153 17.04 2.74 -0.51
C PRO A 153 17.98 3.46 0.48
N PRO A 154 17.48 4.43 1.24
CA PRO A 154 18.27 5.17 2.22
C PRO A 154 18.78 4.24 3.33
N VAL A 155 20.06 4.37 3.66
CA VAL A 155 20.72 3.68 4.77
C VAL A 155 20.64 4.53 6.03
N HIS A 156 20.34 3.91 7.16
CA HIS A 156 20.36 4.54 8.48
C HIS A 156 21.51 3.96 9.33
N GLU A 157 22.00 4.71 10.31
CA GLU A 157 22.88 4.12 11.33
C GLU A 157 22.00 3.25 12.25
N SER A 158 22.38 1.98 12.40
CA SER A 158 21.74 1.04 13.32
C SER A 158 22.59 0.91 14.59
N GLU A 159 21.93 0.89 15.75
CA GLU A 159 22.56 0.52 17.02
C GLU A 159 22.41 -0.98 17.32
N ASP A 160 21.61 -1.71 16.54
CA ASP A 160 21.44 -3.16 16.67
C ASP A 160 22.71 -3.89 16.20
N PRO A 161 23.37 -4.70 17.05
CA PRO A 161 24.58 -5.39 16.66
C PRO A 161 24.34 -6.41 15.53
N VAL A 162 25.06 -6.26 14.42
CA VAL A 162 25.05 -7.20 13.27
C VAL A 162 25.33 -8.66 13.68
N GLU A 163 26.09 -8.87 14.75
CA GLU A 163 26.45 -10.19 15.28
C GLU A 163 25.51 -10.66 16.41
N ARG A 164 24.35 -10.02 16.59
CA ARG A 164 23.35 -10.40 17.60
C ARG A 164 22.94 -11.86 17.39
N ARG A 165 22.99 -12.63 18.47
CA ARG A 165 22.46 -13.99 18.51
C ARG A 165 21.03 -13.95 19.02
N SER A 166 20.14 -14.68 18.36
CA SER A 166 18.80 -14.95 18.86
C SER A 166 18.63 -16.44 19.14
N ASP A 167 18.93 -16.84 20.37
CA ASP A 167 18.68 -18.22 20.83
C ASP A 167 17.18 -18.51 20.91
N VAL A 168 16.33 -17.47 20.99
CA VAL A 168 14.86 -17.55 20.99
C VAL A 168 14.34 -18.24 19.73
N LEU A 169 15.00 -18.06 18.58
CA LEU A 169 14.63 -18.70 17.31
C LEU A 169 14.65 -20.23 17.38
N LEU A 170 15.46 -20.82 18.25
CA LEU A 170 15.55 -22.28 18.42
C LEU A 170 14.26 -22.89 19.00
N ASP A 171 13.56 -22.12 19.83
CA ASP A 171 12.31 -22.54 20.47
C ASP A 171 11.07 -22.05 19.70
N LEU A 172 11.21 -20.96 18.94
CA LEU A 172 10.11 -20.33 18.23
C LEU A 172 9.59 -21.17 17.06
N VAL A 173 10.49 -21.85 16.33
CA VAL A 173 10.15 -22.77 15.24
C VAL A 173 10.05 -24.20 15.80
N PRO A 174 8.83 -24.77 15.97
CA PRO A 174 8.67 -26.06 16.60
C PRO A 174 9.29 -27.18 15.76
N ALA A 175 9.92 -28.16 16.42
CA ALA A 175 10.40 -29.36 15.76
C ALA A 175 9.26 -30.25 15.22
N ASP A 176 8.05 -30.14 15.80
CA ASP A 176 6.84 -30.81 15.29
C ASP A 176 6.25 -30.00 14.13
N GLY A 177 6.37 -30.51 12.91
CA GLY A 177 5.86 -29.87 11.70
C GLY A 177 4.34 -29.70 11.63
N ASN A 178 3.56 -30.31 12.53
CA ASN A 178 2.11 -30.08 12.62
C ASN A 178 1.75 -28.89 13.51
N ARG A 179 2.70 -28.35 14.28
CA ARG A 179 2.45 -27.24 15.18
C ARG A 179 2.74 -25.91 14.48
N PRO A 180 1.75 -25.02 14.28
CA PRO A 180 2.00 -23.70 13.72
C PRO A 180 2.77 -22.82 14.72
N TYR A 181 3.45 -21.82 14.19
CA TYR A 181 4.13 -20.76 14.93
C TYR A 181 3.88 -19.43 14.23
N ASP A 182 4.10 -18.34 14.97
CA ASP A 182 3.93 -17.00 14.41
C ASP A 182 5.20 -16.57 13.69
N MET A 183 5.11 -16.41 12.37
CA MET A 183 6.24 -15.97 11.55
C MET A 183 6.61 -14.50 11.82
N THR A 184 5.70 -13.66 12.33
CA THR A 184 6.02 -12.28 12.69
C THR A 184 7.07 -12.22 13.79
N LYS A 185 7.01 -13.14 14.76
CA LYS A 185 8.02 -13.29 15.82
C LYS A 185 9.39 -13.70 15.30
N VAL A 186 9.46 -14.43 14.19
CA VAL A 186 10.73 -14.75 13.55
C VAL A 186 11.29 -13.49 12.88
N ILE A 187 10.44 -12.71 12.21
CA ILE A 187 10.82 -11.46 11.56
C ILE A 187 11.34 -10.44 12.59
N GLU A 188 10.60 -10.22 13.69
CA GLU A 188 11.00 -9.35 14.82
C GLU A 188 12.39 -9.71 15.38
N GLU A 189 12.73 -11.00 15.44
CA GLU A 189 14.04 -11.44 15.94
C GLU A 189 15.17 -11.23 14.94
N LEU A 190 14.87 -11.06 13.65
CA LEU A 190 15.87 -10.93 12.58
C LEU A 190 16.18 -9.47 12.22
N VAL A 191 15.14 -8.63 12.17
CA VAL A 191 15.25 -7.24 11.70
C VAL A 191 15.80 -6.32 12.78
N ASP A 192 16.41 -5.21 12.37
CA ASP A 192 16.96 -4.21 13.29
C ASP A 192 15.88 -3.73 14.26
N ASP A 193 16.19 -3.76 15.56
CA ASP A 193 15.28 -3.32 16.65
C ASP A 193 13.92 -4.04 16.69
N GLY A 194 13.75 -5.11 15.91
CA GLY A 194 12.46 -5.77 15.71
C GLY A 194 11.42 -4.93 14.97
N ASP A 195 11.84 -3.85 14.30
CA ASP A 195 10.96 -2.90 13.62
C ASP A 195 10.75 -3.27 12.13
N TYR A 196 9.49 -3.30 11.72
CA TYR A 196 9.09 -3.57 10.33
C TYR A 196 7.73 -2.96 10.01
N LEU A 197 7.52 -2.63 8.74
CA LEU A 197 6.27 -2.12 8.20
C LEU A 197 5.60 -3.21 7.34
N GLU A 198 4.54 -3.82 7.85
CA GLU A 198 3.80 -4.88 7.14
C GLU A 198 2.82 -4.32 6.11
N VAL A 199 3.02 -4.68 4.84
CA VAL A 199 2.13 -4.35 3.72
C VAL A 199 0.99 -5.37 3.66
N HIS A 200 -0.26 -4.89 3.57
CA HIS A 200 -1.44 -5.75 3.53
C HIS A 200 -1.55 -6.68 4.76
N GLU A 201 -1.28 -6.17 5.96
CA GLU A 201 -1.35 -6.95 7.22
C GLU A 201 -2.68 -7.72 7.39
N ARG A 202 -3.78 -7.15 6.89
CA ARG A 202 -5.13 -7.72 7.06
C ARG A 202 -5.69 -8.45 5.84
N TRP A 203 -4.96 -8.50 4.73
CA TRP A 203 -5.35 -9.20 3.50
C TRP A 203 -4.35 -10.32 3.15
N ALA A 204 -4.86 -11.48 2.73
CA ALA A 204 -4.06 -12.66 2.41
C ALA A 204 -3.04 -13.02 3.52
N ARG A 205 -3.55 -13.17 4.76
CA ARG A 205 -2.74 -13.33 6.00
C ARG A 205 -1.91 -14.61 6.07
N ASN A 206 -2.07 -15.52 5.13
CA ASN A 206 -1.25 -16.72 4.91
C ASN A 206 0.15 -16.40 4.33
N ILE A 207 0.39 -15.16 3.89
CA ILE A 207 1.72 -14.64 3.52
C ILE A 207 1.93 -13.23 4.10
N ILE A 208 3.14 -12.99 4.61
CA ILE A 208 3.61 -11.71 5.12
C ILE A 208 4.45 -11.05 4.03
N CYS A 209 4.24 -9.76 3.83
CA CYS A 209 5.08 -8.90 2.99
C CYS A 209 5.42 -7.67 3.82
N ALA A 210 6.69 -7.42 4.10
CA ALA A 210 7.10 -6.34 4.99
C ALA A 210 8.35 -5.64 4.50
N LEU A 211 8.44 -4.33 4.73
CA LEU A 211 9.69 -3.59 4.63
C LEU A 211 10.32 -3.50 6.02
N ALA A 212 11.62 -3.71 6.12
CA ALA A 212 12.35 -3.64 7.38
C ALA A 212 13.78 -3.13 7.13
N ARG A 213 14.61 -3.11 8.18
CA ARG A 213 16.05 -2.83 8.05
C ARG A 213 16.92 -3.96 8.61
N LEU A 214 18.08 -4.15 7.99
CA LEU A 214 19.17 -4.99 8.47
C LEU A 214 20.48 -4.21 8.34
N ASP A 215 21.19 -4.00 9.45
CA ASP A 215 22.38 -3.12 9.49
C ASP A 215 22.08 -1.73 8.88
N GLY A 216 20.89 -1.23 9.17
CA GLY A 216 20.36 0.06 8.69
C GLY A 216 19.93 0.09 7.22
N GLN A 217 20.17 -0.98 6.45
CA GLN A 217 19.81 -1.10 5.04
C GLN A 217 18.39 -1.64 4.91
N VAL A 218 17.59 -1.03 4.02
CA VAL A 218 16.20 -1.47 3.81
C VAL A 218 16.18 -2.82 3.09
N VAL A 219 15.33 -3.72 3.56
CA VAL A 219 15.08 -5.04 2.98
C VAL A 219 13.58 -5.29 2.82
N GLY A 220 13.20 -6.04 1.78
CA GLY A 220 11.87 -6.57 1.57
C GLY A 220 11.78 -8.02 2.04
N ILE A 221 10.81 -8.32 2.90
CA ILE A 221 10.61 -9.66 3.45
C ILE A 221 9.33 -10.24 2.88
N VAL A 222 9.41 -11.46 2.36
CA VAL A 222 8.26 -12.29 1.98
C VAL A 222 8.34 -13.60 2.74
N ALA A 223 7.34 -13.90 3.57
CA ALA A 223 7.36 -15.08 4.43
C ALA A 223 5.98 -15.73 4.55
N ASN A 224 5.92 -17.07 4.50
CA ASN A 224 4.67 -17.79 4.77
C ASN A 224 4.28 -17.65 6.25
N GLN A 225 2.99 -17.55 6.55
CA GLN A 225 2.46 -17.47 7.91
C GLN A 225 1.70 -18.77 8.28
N PRO A 226 2.33 -19.71 9.00
CA PRO A 226 1.72 -20.99 9.35
C PRO A 226 0.43 -20.89 10.18
N GLN A 227 0.22 -19.80 10.93
CA GLN A 227 -1.02 -19.60 11.70
C GLN A 227 -2.24 -19.30 10.83
N ALA A 228 -2.04 -18.92 9.57
CA ALA A 228 -3.11 -18.64 8.61
C ALA A 228 -3.06 -19.65 7.47
N LEU A 229 -4.10 -20.48 7.35
CA LEU A 229 -4.21 -21.53 6.31
C LEU A 229 -2.97 -22.43 6.21
N ALA A 230 -2.26 -22.67 7.32
CA ALA A 230 -0.99 -23.42 7.33
C ALA A 230 0.11 -22.83 6.42
N GLY A 231 0.03 -21.53 6.08
CA GLY A 231 0.98 -20.84 5.22
C GLY A 231 0.92 -21.24 3.74
N VAL A 232 -0.14 -21.93 3.30
CA VAL A 232 -0.28 -22.34 1.89
C VAL A 232 -0.50 -21.12 1.00
N LEU A 233 -0.01 -21.18 -0.23
CA LEU A 233 -0.25 -20.15 -1.23
C LEU A 233 -1.59 -20.36 -1.93
N ASP A 234 -2.39 -19.30 -1.99
CA ASP A 234 -3.61 -19.19 -2.78
C ASP A 234 -3.52 -17.99 -3.74
N ILE A 235 -4.64 -17.64 -4.37
CA ILE A 235 -4.68 -16.56 -5.37
C ILE A 235 -4.29 -15.23 -4.72
N GLU A 236 -4.92 -14.87 -3.61
CA GLU A 236 -4.72 -13.57 -2.95
C GLU A 236 -3.28 -13.45 -2.41
N ALA A 237 -2.75 -14.49 -1.76
CA ALA A 237 -1.37 -14.49 -1.28
C ALA A 237 -0.37 -14.39 -2.44
N SER A 238 -0.65 -15.05 -3.56
CA SER A 238 0.21 -14.97 -4.75
C SER A 238 0.20 -13.58 -5.36
N GLU A 239 -0.96 -12.93 -5.44
CA GLU A 239 -1.09 -11.55 -5.95
C GLU A 239 -0.41 -10.54 -5.02
N LYS A 240 -0.63 -10.65 -3.70
CA LYS A 240 0.03 -9.84 -2.66
C LYS A 240 1.55 -9.90 -2.79
N ALA A 241 2.11 -11.11 -2.76
CA ALA A 241 3.56 -11.30 -2.80
C ALA A 241 4.16 -10.91 -4.16
N ALA A 242 3.50 -11.23 -5.28
CA ALA A 242 4.01 -10.89 -6.61
C ALA A 242 4.14 -9.37 -6.81
N ARG A 243 3.12 -8.59 -6.41
CA ARG A 243 3.19 -7.12 -6.51
C ARG A 243 4.24 -6.54 -5.58
N PHE A 244 4.37 -7.07 -4.37
CA PHE A 244 5.38 -6.63 -3.41
C PHE A 244 6.80 -6.86 -3.95
N VAL A 245 7.10 -8.06 -4.45
CA VAL A 245 8.41 -8.39 -5.05
C VAL A 245 8.72 -7.50 -6.24
N GLN A 246 7.74 -7.24 -7.13
CA GLN A 246 7.93 -6.34 -8.27
C GLN A 246 8.23 -4.90 -7.83
N MET A 247 7.58 -4.43 -6.77
CA MET A 247 7.84 -3.10 -6.20
C MET A 247 9.25 -3.03 -5.62
N CYS A 248 9.66 -4.03 -4.83
CA CYS A 248 11.01 -4.11 -4.28
C CYS A 248 12.08 -4.10 -5.39
N ASP A 249 11.93 -4.96 -6.40
CA ASP A 249 12.84 -5.04 -7.56
C ASP A 249 12.92 -3.71 -8.31
N ALA A 250 11.78 -3.07 -8.59
CA ALA A 250 11.73 -1.80 -9.30
C ALA A 250 12.43 -0.65 -8.56
N PHE A 251 12.58 -0.75 -7.24
CA PHE A 251 13.19 0.27 -6.39
C PHE A 251 14.47 -0.21 -5.68
N ASN A 252 15.13 -1.25 -6.22
CA ASN A 252 16.42 -1.75 -5.73
C ASN A 252 16.39 -2.15 -4.24
N ILE A 253 15.24 -2.59 -3.74
CA ILE A 253 15.09 -3.14 -2.38
C ILE A 253 15.38 -4.65 -2.46
N PRO A 254 16.41 -5.16 -1.78
CA PRO A 254 16.74 -6.58 -1.74
C PRO A 254 15.68 -7.42 -1.04
#